data_AF-A0A453H0K4-F1
#
_entry.id   AF-A0A453H0K4-F1
#
_cell.length_a   1.000
_cell.length_b   1.000
_cell.length_c   1.000
_cell.angle_alpha   90.00
_cell.angle_beta   90.00
_cell.angle_gamma   90.00
#
_symmetry.space_group_name_H-M   'P 1'
#
loop_
_entity.id
_entity.type
_entity.pdbx_description
1 polymer ?
#
loop_
_entity_poly.entity_id
_entity_poly.type
_entity_poly.pdbx_seq_one_letter_code
_entity_poly.pdbx_strand_id
1 'polypeptide(L)'
;MLLHFQRHPSVTPASYPQIQAPIVTNPAFWERLGSDTLSTDMLFFAFYYQQNSYQQYLAAKELKKQSWRFHRKYNTWFQRHVEPQVTTDEYERGSYVYFDFHLADDGNGWCQRIKNDFTFEYNFLEDELSVQPN
;
A
#
# COMPACT_ATOMS: atom_id res chain seq x y z
N MET A 1 5.16 -3.43 16.64
CA MET A 1 3.94 -4.08 17.17
C MET A 1 3.23 -4.66 15.96
N LEU A 2 3.37 -5.97 15.72
CA LEU A 2 2.77 -6.65 14.57
C LEU A 2 1.27 -6.81 14.86
N LEU A 3 0.41 -6.15 14.08
CA LEU A 3 -1.03 -6.38 14.12
C LEU A 3 -1.29 -7.75 13.47
N HIS A 4 -1.24 -8.81 14.28
CA HIS A 4 -1.70 -10.13 13.85
C HIS A 4 -3.22 -10.03 13.66
N PHE A 5 -3.69 -9.95 12.40
CA PHE A 5 -5.12 -10.00 12.09
C PHE A 5 -5.63 -11.39 12.48
N GLN A 6 -6.22 -11.46 13.68
CA GLN A 6 -6.81 -12.68 14.19
C GLN A 6 -7.94 -13.11 13.23
N ARG A 7 -7.84 -14.33 12.69
CA ARG A 7 -8.93 -14.87 11.87
C ARG A 7 -10.14 -15.04 12.78
N HIS A 8 -11.25 -14.39 12.42
CA HIS A 8 -12.55 -14.53 13.09
C HIS A 8 -13.48 -15.37 12.21
N PRO A 9 -13.31 -16.71 12.16
CA PRO A 9 -14.20 -17.56 11.40
C PRO A 9 -15.64 -17.33 11.89
N SER A 10 -16.49 -16.92 10.97
CA SER A 10 -17.88 -16.58 11.23
C SER A 10 -18.77 -17.46 10.35
N VAL A 11 -19.87 -17.95 10.91
CA VAL A 11 -20.86 -18.69 10.10
C VAL A 11 -21.52 -17.69 9.16
N THR A 12 -21.23 -17.82 7.87
CA THR A 12 -21.89 -17.04 6.81
C THR A 12 -22.96 -17.90 6.14
N PRO A 13 -24.05 -17.32 5.60
CA PRO A 13 -25.03 -18.09 4.84
C PRO A 13 -24.39 -18.79 3.64
N ALA A 14 -24.87 -19.97 3.27
CA ALA A 14 -24.32 -20.76 2.16
C ALA A 14 -24.38 -20.04 0.79
N SER A 15 -25.20 -18.99 0.67
CA SER A 15 -25.26 -18.13 -0.52
C SER A 15 -24.06 -17.19 -0.66
N TYR A 16 -23.26 -16.99 0.40
CA TYR A 16 -22.04 -16.18 0.36
C TYR A 16 -20.83 -17.04 -0.02
N PRO A 17 -19.78 -16.46 -0.63
CA PRO A 17 -18.55 -17.17 -0.92
C PRO A 17 -17.93 -17.77 0.35
N GLN A 18 -17.78 -19.10 0.37
CA GLN A 18 -17.19 -19.84 1.50
C GLN A 18 -15.67 -19.97 1.39
N ILE A 19 -15.12 -19.75 0.20
CA ILE A 19 -13.69 -19.76 -0.08
C ILE A 19 -13.30 -18.53 -0.89
N GLN A 20 -12.03 -18.12 -0.80
CA GLN A 20 -11.51 -17.04 -1.63
C GLN A 20 -11.58 -17.41 -3.11
N ALA A 21 -12.00 -16.46 -3.95
CA ALA A 21 -12.07 -16.68 -5.39
C ALA A 21 -10.67 -16.99 -5.96
N PRO A 22 -10.52 -18.04 -6.81
CA PRO A 22 -9.23 -18.44 -7.35
C PRO A 22 -8.51 -17.34 -8.14
N ILE A 23 -9.25 -16.41 -8.74
CA ILE A 23 -8.69 -15.30 -9.51
C ILE A 23 -7.80 -14.37 -8.66
N VAL A 24 -7.99 -14.31 -7.34
CA VAL A 24 -7.24 -13.42 -6.44
C VAL A 24 -5.76 -13.83 -6.33
N THR A 25 -5.40 -15.08 -6.62
CA THR A 25 -4.00 -15.53 -6.67
C THR A 25 -3.34 -15.32 -8.04
N ASN A 26 -4.10 -14.90 -9.06
CA ASN A 26 -3.58 -14.66 -10.40
C ASN A 26 -2.96 -13.24 -10.50
N PRO A 27 -1.67 -13.07 -10.83
CA PRO A 27 -1.06 -11.76 -10.97
C PRO A 27 -1.75 -10.83 -11.98
N ALA A 28 -2.32 -11.38 -13.07
CA ALA A 28 -3.00 -10.58 -14.09
C ALA A 28 -4.25 -9.86 -13.54
N PHE A 29 -4.87 -10.40 -12.49
CA PHE A 29 -5.95 -9.72 -11.77
C PHE A 29 -5.44 -8.43 -11.11
N TRP A 30 -4.28 -8.49 -10.47
CA TRP A 30 -3.67 -7.34 -9.78
C TRP A 30 -3.17 -6.28 -10.76
N GLU A 31 -2.64 -6.69 -11.92
CA GLU A 31 -2.26 -5.74 -12.98
C GLU A 31 -3.47 -4.98 -13.52
N ARG A 32 -4.61 -5.66 -13.70
CA ARG A 32 -5.87 -5.01 -14.09
C ARG A 32 -6.42 -4.11 -12.99
N LEU A 33 -6.28 -4.50 -11.72
CA LEU A 33 -6.60 -3.60 -10.63
C LEU A 33 -5.70 -2.36 -10.74
N GLY A 34 -4.39 -2.51 -10.85
CA GLY A 34 -3.45 -1.40 -10.88
C GLY A 34 -3.61 -0.38 -12.02
N SER A 35 -4.50 -0.58 -13.00
CA SER A 35 -4.74 0.40 -14.08
C SER A 35 -5.83 1.44 -13.79
N ASP A 36 -6.63 1.27 -12.73
CA ASP A 36 -7.71 2.20 -12.35
C ASP A 36 -7.43 2.85 -10.99
N THR A 37 -7.67 4.15 -10.88
CA THR A 37 -7.60 4.92 -9.62
C THR A 37 -8.47 4.34 -8.50
N LEU A 38 -9.66 3.82 -8.81
CA LEU A 38 -10.53 3.17 -7.81
C LEU A 38 -9.88 1.91 -7.23
N SER A 39 -8.98 1.29 -7.98
CA SER A 39 -8.29 0.08 -7.57
C SER A 39 -7.04 0.37 -6.74
N THR A 40 -6.51 1.59 -6.72
CA THR A 40 -5.37 1.94 -5.85
C THR A 40 -5.75 1.79 -4.38
N ASP A 41 -6.99 2.14 -4.00
CA ASP A 41 -7.52 1.87 -2.66
C ASP A 41 -7.52 0.37 -2.32
N MET A 42 -7.82 -0.49 -3.29
CA MET A 42 -7.75 -1.94 -3.11
C MET A 42 -6.31 -2.44 -2.93
N LEU A 43 -5.34 -1.84 -3.61
CA LEU A 43 -3.92 -2.16 -3.43
C LEU A 43 -3.46 -1.75 -2.02
N PHE A 44 -3.84 -0.56 -1.54
CA PHE A 44 -3.56 -0.16 -0.16
C PHE A 44 -4.24 -1.09 0.85
N PHE A 45 -5.50 -1.44 0.62
CA PHE A 45 -6.23 -2.41 1.45
C PHE A 45 -5.48 -3.73 1.57
N ALA A 46 -5.11 -4.34 0.43
CA ALA A 46 -4.36 -5.58 0.41
C ALA A 46 -3.00 -5.45 1.12
N PHE A 47 -2.28 -4.34 0.89
CA PHE A 47 -0.98 -4.11 1.50
C PHE A 47 -1.03 -4.00 3.03
N TYR A 48 -2.01 -3.26 3.58
CA TYR A 48 -2.11 -3.01 5.02
C TYR A 48 -2.81 -4.14 5.78
N TYR A 49 -3.82 -4.78 5.19
CA TYR A 49 -4.68 -5.78 5.87
C TYR A 49 -4.32 -7.23 5.56
N GLN A 50 -3.50 -7.51 4.55
CA GLN A 50 -3.03 -8.87 4.22
C GLN A 50 -1.53 -9.04 4.47
N GLN A 51 -1.03 -8.56 5.62
CA GLN A 51 0.39 -8.62 5.95
C GLN A 51 0.95 -10.06 5.95
N ASN A 52 2.20 -10.22 5.49
CA ASN A 52 2.89 -11.50 5.37
C ASN A 52 2.18 -12.49 4.44
N SER A 53 1.64 -11.99 3.32
CA SER A 53 0.96 -12.79 2.31
C SER A 53 1.49 -12.49 0.91
N TYR A 54 1.25 -13.41 -0.02
CA TYR A 54 1.57 -13.21 -1.43
C TYR A 54 0.80 -12.02 -2.04
N GLN A 55 -0.41 -11.77 -1.57
CA GLN A 55 -1.24 -10.65 -2.01
C GLN A 55 -0.66 -9.30 -1.60
N GLN A 56 -0.06 -9.19 -0.41
CA GLN A 56 0.67 -7.97 -0.02
C GLN A 56 1.84 -7.71 -0.98
N TYR A 57 2.59 -8.76 -1.36
CA TYR A 57 3.66 -8.64 -2.35
C TYR A 57 3.12 -8.17 -3.71
N LEU A 58 2.03 -8.75 -4.20
CA LEU A 58 1.40 -8.34 -5.47
C LEU A 58 0.91 -6.89 -5.41
N ALA A 59 0.29 -6.49 -4.30
CA ALA A 59 -0.15 -5.11 -4.11
C ALA A 59 1.02 -4.12 -4.11
N ALA A 60 2.09 -4.42 -3.36
CA ALA A 60 3.30 -3.59 -3.33
C ALA A 60 3.96 -3.49 -4.72
N LYS A 61 3.98 -4.58 -5.48
CA LYS A 61 4.52 -4.61 -6.86
C LYS A 61 3.77 -3.65 -7.78
N GLU A 62 2.44 -3.65 -7.74
CA GLU A 62 1.63 -2.75 -8.57
C GLU A 62 1.72 -1.30 -8.08
N LEU A 63 1.79 -1.04 -6.78
CA LEU A 63 2.03 0.30 -6.23
C LEU A 63 3.38 0.87 -6.70
N LYS A 64 4.46 0.07 -6.66
CA LYS A 64 5.77 0.48 -7.19
C LYS A 64 5.73 0.76 -8.70
N LYS A 65 5.01 -0.04 -9.50
CA LYS A 65 4.80 0.24 -10.95
C LYS A 65 4.09 1.59 -11.19
N GLN A 66 3.20 1.98 -10.28
CA GLN A 66 2.53 3.28 -10.27
C GLN A 66 3.38 4.41 -9.65
N SER A 67 4.69 4.20 -9.44
CA SER A 67 5.62 5.17 -8.84
C SER A 67 5.32 5.55 -7.39
N TRP A 68 4.58 4.71 -6.65
CA TRP A 68 4.51 4.82 -5.20
C TRP A 68 5.78 4.28 -4.54
N ARG A 69 6.28 5.00 -3.53
CA ARG A 69 7.49 4.71 -2.78
C ARG A 69 7.14 4.49 -1.31
N PHE A 70 7.47 3.32 -0.76
CA PHE A 70 7.18 3.02 0.63
C PHE A 70 8.25 3.62 1.56
N HIS A 71 7.81 4.33 2.60
CA HIS A 71 8.67 4.99 3.57
C HIS A 71 8.64 4.25 4.92
N ARG A 72 9.71 3.52 5.25
CA ARG A 72 9.77 2.60 6.40
C ARG A 72 9.54 3.25 7.76
N LYS A 73 9.94 4.52 7.94
CA LYS A 73 9.71 5.25 9.21
C LYS A 73 8.24 5.56 9.46
N TYR A 74 7.50 5.93 8.42
CA TYR A 74 6.09 6.34 8.52
C TYR A 74 5.14 5.19 8.19
N ASN A 75 5.66 4.07 7.68
CA ASN A 75 4.89 2.93 7.18
C ASN A 75 3.79 3.34 6.18
N THR A 76 4.10 4.32 5.33
CA THR A 76 3.18 4.75 4.27
C THR A 76 3.85 4.96 2.93
N TRP A 77 3.02 4.93 1.90
CA TRP A 77 3.38 5.13 0.51
C TRP A 77 3.29 6.60 0.14
N PHE A 78 4.31 7.08 -0.55
CA PHE A 78 4.40 8.43 -1.10
C PHE A 78 4.55 8.39 -2.62
N GLN A 79 3.94 9.35 -3.30
CA GLN A 79 4.14 9.61 -4.72
C GLN A 79 4.47 11.09 -4.88
N ARG A 80 5.41 11.43 -5.76
CA ARG A 80 5.73 12.84 -6.08
C ARG A 80 4.47 13.50 -6.66
N HIS A 81 3.99 14.58 -6.05
CA HIS A 81 2.86 15.35 -6.59
C HIS A 81 3.31 16.25 -7.74
N VAL A 82 4.51 16.80 -7.60
CA VAL A 82 5.26 17.57 -8.61
C VAL A 82 6.74 17.21 -8.50
N GLU A 83 7.56 17.67 -9.45
CA GLU A 83 9.01 17.49 -9.37
C GLU A 83 9.57 18.13 -8.07
N PRO A 84 10.42 17.41 -7.30
CA PRO A 84 10.94 17.93 -6.05
C PRO A 84 11.83 19.15 -6.30
N GLN A 85 11.74 20.15 -5.41
CA GLN A 85 12.57 21.36 -5.52
C GLN A 85 14.05 21.09 -5.18
N VAL A 86 14.32 20.05 -4.38
CA VAL A 86 15.69 19.64 -4.02
C VAL A 86 15.82 18.14 -4.21
N THR A 87 16.91 17.71 -4.84
CA THR A 87 17.32 16.31 -4.93
C THR A 87 18.82 16.25 -4.65
N THR A 88 19.23 15.44 -3.68
CA THR A 88 20.63 15.10 -3.37
C THR A 88 20.81 13.59 -3.45
N ASP A 89 21.99 13.08 -3.09
CA ASP A 89 22.25 11.64 -3.01
C ASP A 89 21.63 11.00 -1.75
N GLU A 90 21.25 11.80 -0.75
CA GLU A 90 20.73 11.35 0.55
C GLU A 90 19.22 11.57 0.71
N TYR A 91 18.65 12.59 0.07
CA TYR A 91 17.24 12.91 0.18
C TYR A 91 16.70 13.66 -1.03
N GLU A 92 15.38 13.74 -1.11
CA GLU A 92 14.66 14.67 -1.95
C GLU A 92 13.65 15.46 -1.11
N ARG A 93 13.37 16.71 -1.51
CA ARG A 93 12.39 17.56 -0.83
C ARG A 93 11.39 18.13 -1.83
N GLY A 94 10.11 17.97 -1.52
CA GLY A 94 9.05 18.67 -2.23
C GLY A 94 7.63 18.29 -1.84
N SER A 95 6.70 18.43 -2.80
CA SER A 95 5.29 18.12 -2.57
C SER A 95 4.99 16.68 -2.94
N TYR A 96 4.38 15.94 -2.02
CA TYR A 96 4.03 14.53 -2.18
C TYR A 96 2.56 14.30 -1.90
N VAL A 97 1.98 13.36 -2.64
CA VAL A 97 0.76 12.66 -2.22
C VAL A 97 1.18 11.49 -1.35
N TYR A 98 0.51 11.28 -0.22
CA TYR A 98 0.69 10.10 0.62
C TYR A 98 -0.65 9.50 1.01
N PHE A 99 -0.65 8.20 1.32
CA PHE A 99 -1.85 7.51 1.78
C PHE A 99 -1.94 7.54 3.31
N ASP A 100 -2.94 8.22 3.86
CA ASP A 100 -3.19 8.26 5.29
C ASP A 100 -4.00 7.03 5.70
N PHE A 101 -3.33 5.92 6.03
CA PHE A 101 -3.99 4.66 6.40
C PHE A 101 -4.50 4.64 7.85
N HIS A 102 -4.17 5.65 8.66
CA HIS A 102 -4.61 5.71 10.04
C HIS A 102 -6.06 6.19 10.10
N LEU A 103 -6.96 5.29 10.51
CA LEU A 103 -8.33 5.65 10.83
C LEU A 103 -8.36 6.33 12.22
N ALA A 104 -8.71 7.61 12.26
CA ALA A 104 -9.00 8.33 13.50
C ALA A 104 -10.42 8.00 14.01
N ASP A 105 -10.64 8.24 15.30
CA ASP A 105 -11.91 7.93 15.99
C ASP A 105 -13.13 8.67 15.42
N ASP A 106 -12.91 9.77 14.72
CA ASP A 106 -13.92 10.57 14.02
C ASP A 106 -14.17 10.10 12.57
N GLY A 107 -13.54 9.01 12.15
CA GLY A 107 -13.63 8.47 10.79
C GLY A 107 -12.72 9.18 9.78
N ASN A 108 -11.90 10.15 10.20
CA ASN A 108 -10.90 10.75 9.33
C ASN A 108 -9.73 9.78 9.12
N GLY A 109 -9.36 9.54 7.86
CA GLY A 109 -8.33 8.57 7.50
C GLY A 109 -8.71 7.78 6.26
N TRP A 110 -7.91 6.80 5.90
CA TRP A 110 -8.06 5.99 4.68
C TRP A 110 -8.23 6.84 3.42
N CYS A 111 -7.35 7.81 3.21
CA CYS A 111 -7.45 8.73 2.08
C CYS A 111 -6.08 9.23 1.61
N GLN A 112 -6.03 9.73 0.39
CA GLN A 112 -4.85 10.41 -0.11
C GLN A 112 -4.79 11.85 0.41
N ARG A 113 -3.61 12.29 0.84
CA ARG A 113 -3.35 13.66 1.32
C ARG A 113 -2.12 14.23 0.64
N ILE A 114 -2.10 15.55 0.45
CA ILE A 114 -0.94 16.27 -0.05
C ILE A 114 -0.13 16.80 1.12
N LYS A 115 1.18 16.56 1.11
CA LYS A 115 2.15 17.12 2.03
C LYS A 115 3.16 17.94 1.24
N ASN A 116 3.12 19.27 1.45
CA ASN A 116 4.10 20.19 0.87
C ASN A 116 5.39 20.20 1.70
N ASP A 117 6.49 20.58 1.07
CA ASP A 117 7.81 20.75 1.68
C ASP A 117 8.31 19.55 2.49
N PHE A 118 7.91 18.33 2.09
CA PHE A 118 8.31 17.11 2.74
C PHE A 118 9.70 16.68 2.28
N THR A 119 10.57 16.34 3.23
CA THR A 119 11.86 15.71 2.97
C THR A 119 11.72 14.19 3.03
N PHE A 120 11.91 13.54 1.90
CA PHE A 120 12.00 12.09 1.79
C PHE A 120 13.47 11.68 1.86
N GLU A 121 13.92 11.16 2.99
CA GLU A 121 15.29 10.64 3.15
C GLU A 121 15.39 9.22 2.56
N TYR A 122 16.33 8.98 1.65
CA TYR A 122 16.44 7.69 0.96
C TYR A 122 16.83 6.54 1.90
N ASN A 123 17.43 6.82 3.06
CA ASN A 123 17.65 5.81 4.09
C ASN A 123 16.35 5.19 4.62
N PHE A 124 15.19 5.85 4.46
CA PHE A 124 13.88 5.27 4.80
C PHE A 124 13.14 4.69 3.60
N LEU A 125 13.66 4.83 2.39
CA LEU A 125 13.11 4.16 1.21
C LEU A 125 13.21 2.65 1.41
N GLU A 126 12.14 1.95 1.07
CA GLU A 126 12.16 0.52 0.84
C GLU A 126 12.33 0.27 -0.67
N ASP A 127 13.49 -0.28 -1.04
CA ASP A 127 13.85 -0.50 -2.44
C ASP A 127 13.56 -1.95 -2.90
N GLU A 128 13.86 -2.93 -2.06
CA GLU A 128 13.69 -4.36 -2.38
C GLU A 128 12.38 -4.98 -1.87
N LEU A 129 11.55 -5.43 -2.82
CA LEU A 129 10.43 -6.34 -2.52
C LEU A 129 11.01 -7.70 -2.08
N SER A 130 11.31 -7.87 -0.80
CA SER A 130 11.74 -9.16 -0.26
C SER A 130 10.58 -10.15 -0.36
N VAL A 131 10.71 -11.14 -1.25
CA VAL A 131 9.82 -12.32 -1.25
C VAL A 131 10.18 -13.09 0.01
N GLN A 132 9.35 -13.03 1.05
CA GLN A 132 9.52 -13.95 2.17
C GLN A 132 9.10 -15.35 1.68
N PRO A 133 10.02 -16.33 1.65
CA PRO A 133 9.63 -17.71 1.40
C PRO A 133 8.78 -18.17 2.59
N ASN A 134 7.68 -18.87 2.31
CA ASN A 134 6.86 -19.53 3.33
C ASN A 134 7.65 -20.53 4.16
#